data_AF-A0A2E1AFR0-F1
#
_entry.id   AF-A0A2E1AFR0-F1
#
_cell.length_a   1.000
_cell.length_b   1.000
_cell.length_c   1.000
_cell.angle_alpha   90.00
_cell.angle_beta   90.00
_cell.angle_gamma   90.00
#
_symmetry.space_group_name_H-M   'P 1'
#
loop_
_entity.id
_entity.type
_entity.pdbx_description
1 polymer ?
#
loop_
_entity_poly.entity_id
_entity_poly.type
_entity_poly.pdbx_seq_one_letter_code
_entity_poly.pdbx_strand_id
1 'polypeptide(L)' 'MGSLMDQKDLLALYNYDEFSEEKYSPWMNFDQSPPLMETGPDFPLWRQNDQSEVHLSEIWKEHQYTVIEFGSFT' A
#
# COMPACT_ATOMS: atom_id res chain seq x y z
N MET A 1 -11.01 -18.68 17.07
CA MET A 1 -10.18 -18.24 18.22
C MET A 1 -8.99 -17.48 17.65
N GLY A 2 -9.15 -16.19 17.32
CA GLY A 2 -8.07 -15.39 16.74
C GLY A 2 -7.12 -14.96 17.85
N SER A 3 -5.87 -15.39 17.81
CA SER A 3 -4.83 -14.88 18.71
C SER A 3 -4.63 -13.39 18.40
N LEU A 4 -4.85 -12.53 19.39
CA LEU A 4 -4.41 -11.14 19.36
C LEU A 4 -2.88 -11.14 19.41
N MET A 5 -2.23 -11.00 18.26
CA MET A 5 -0.80 -10.69 18.21
C MET A 5 -0.56 -9.34 18.87
N ASP A 6 0.49 -9.24 19.68
CA ASP A 6 0.89 -7.96 20.27
C ASP A 6 1.34 -6.99 19.16
N GLN A 7 1.15 -5.69 19.39
CA GLN A 7 1.52 -4.65 18.43
C GLN A 7 3.01 -4.69 18.09
N LYS A 8 3.86 -5.08 19.06
CA LYS A 8 5.30 -5.24 18.83
C LYS A 8 5.61 -6.40 17.91
N ASP A 9 4.88 -7.50 18.03
CA ASP A 9 5.05 -8.68 17.17
C ASP A 9 4.64 -8.36 15.73
N LEU A 10 3.57 -7.57 15.54
CA LEU A 10 3.15 -7.09 14.22
C LEU A 10 4.20 -6.19 13.56
N LEU A 11 4.77 -5.25 14.32
CA LEU A 11 5.82 -4.36 13.81
C LEU A 11 7.10 -5.12 13.42
N ALA A 12 7.47 -6.16 14.17
CA ALA A 12 8.61 -7.00 13.85
C ALA A 12 8.38 -7.83 12.56
N LEU A 13 7.15 -8.29 12.33
CA LEU A 13 6.79 -9.05 11.12
C LEU A 13 6.65 -8.18 9.87
N TYR A 14 6.26 -6.91 10.03
CA TYR A 14 6.14 -5.96 8.92
C TYR A 14 7.51 -5.41 8.47
N ASN A 15 8.42 -5.15 9.42
CA ASN A 15 9.76 -4.62 9.14
C ASN A 15 10.76 -5.74 8.85
N TYR A 16 10.51 -6.54 7.83
CA TYR A 16 11.40 -7.63 7.46
C TYR A 16 12.67 -7.12 6.76
N ASP A 17 13.78 -7.83 7.00
CA ASP A 17 15.12 -7.58 6.46
C ASP A 17 15.34 -8.10 5.03
N GLU A 18 14.45 -8.96 4.55
CA GLU A 18 14.55 -9.61 3.24
C GLU A 18 13.16 -9.82 2.63
N PHE A 19 13.03 -9.55 1.33
CA PHE A 19 11.81 -9.79 0.58
C PHE A 19 11.65 -11.28 0.25
N SER A 20 11.06 -12.05 1.18
CA SER A 20 10.74 -13.47 0.99
C SER A 20 9.23 -13.71 1.00
N GLU A 21 8.78 -14.75 0.29
CA GLU A 21 7.36 -15.09 0.16
C GLU A 21 6.70 -15.26 1.52
N GLU A 22 7.35 -15.92 2.47
CA GLU A 22 6.85 -16.15 3.81
C GLU A 22 6.60 -14.85 4.59
N LYS A 23 7.41 -13.82 4.33
CA LYS A 23 7.36 -12.55 5.06
C LYS A 23 6.34 -11.59 4.47
N TYR A 24 6.18 -11.52 3.14
CA TYR A 24 5.18 -10.65 2.52
C TYR A 24 3.79 -11.28 2.42
N SER A 25 3.68 -12.60 2.23
CA SER A 25 2.40 -13.25 1.90
C SER A 25 1.29 -13.02 2.93
N PRO A 26 1.55 -12.96 4.25
CA PRO A 26 0.51 -12.66 5.23
C PRO A 26 -0.13 -11.27 5.06
N TRP A 27 0.59 -10.33 4.45
CA TRP A 27 0.16 -8.95 4.23
C TRP A 27 -0.48 -8.73 2.86
N MET A 28 -0.23 -9.64 1.91
CA MET A 28 -0.67 -9.50 0.53
C MET A 28 -2.04 -10.13 0.32
N ASN A 29 -3.01 -9.31 -0.06
CA ASN A 29 -4.35 -9.75 -0.43
C ASN A 29 -4.41 -10.03 -1.94
N PHE A 30 -3.65 -11.02 -2.41
CA PHE A 30 -3.51 -11.32 -3.83
C PHE A 30 -4.86 -11.64 -4.49
N ASP A 31 -5.75 -12.35 -3.79
CA ASP A 31 -7.07 -12.75 -4.31
C ASP A 31 -8.01 -11.57 -4.56
N GLN A 32 -7.79 -10.43 -3.90
CA GLN A 32 -8.56 -9.19 -4.11
C GLN A 32 -7.76 -8.11 -4.85
N SER A 33 -6.57 -8.45 -5.36
CA SER A 33 -5.78 -7.50 -6.11
C SER A 33 -6.46 -7.19 -7.45
N PRO A 34 -6.48 -5.91 -7.89
CA PRO A 34 -7.03 -5.55 -9.18
C PRO A 34 -6.32 -6.33 -10.31
N PRO A 35 -7.06 -6.83 -11.31
CA PRO A 35 -6.45 -7.51 -12.44
C PRO A 35 -5.59 -6.55 -13.27
N LEU A 36 -4.57 -7.11 -13.94
CA LEU A 36 -3.72 -6.35 -14.84
C LEU A 36 -4.51 -5.86 -16.06
N MET A 37 -4.07 -4.73 -16.64
CA MET A 37 -4.68 -4.06 -17.79
C MET A 37 -6.07 -3.47 -17.54
N GLU A 38 -6.57 -3.51 -16.30
CA GLU A 38 -7.72 -2.71 -15.88
C GLU A 38 -7.27 -1.38 -15.25
N THR A 39 -8.20 -0.43 -15.19
CA THR A 39 -7.97 0.83 -14.47
C THR A 39 -7.78 0.51 -12.99
N GLY A 40 -6.68 0.99 -12.40
CA GLY A 40 -6.43 0.84 -10.97
C GLY A 40 -7.54 1.50 -10.12
N PRO A 41 -7.67 1.13 -8.83
CA PRO A 41 -8.62 1.76 -7.94
C PRO A 41 -8.26 3.24 -7.72
N ASP A 42 -9.29 4.07 -7.59
CA ASP A 42 -9.13 5.46 -7.14
C ASP A 42 -9.27 5.53 -5.61
N PHE A 43 -8.46 6.37 -4.97
CA PHE A 43 -8.45 6.54 -3.52
C PHE A 43 -7.89 7.93 -3.12
N PRO A 44 -8.27 8.44 -1.93
CA PRO A 44 -7.76 9.71 -1.45
C PRO A 44 -6.29 9.60 -1.04
N LEU A 45 -5.55 10.66 -1.33
CA LEU A 45 -4.17 10.90 -0.97
C LEU A 45 -4.08 12.25 -0.25
N TRP A 46 -3.03 12.44 0.55
CA TRP A 46 -2.78 13.71 1.23
C TRP A 46 -1.45 14.29 0.78
N ARG A 47 -1.47 15.56 0.35
CA ARG A 47 -0.23 16.27 0.00
C ARG A 47 0.56 16.55 1.28
N GLN A 48 1.84 16.20 1.28
CA GLN A 48 2.67 16.31 2.50
C GLN A 48 2.83 17.75 2.99
N ASN A 49 2.87 18.73 2.09
CA ASN A 49 3.14 20.13 2.39
C ASN A 49 1.98 20.87 3.08
N ASP A 50 0.74 20.59 2.69
CA ASP A 50 -0.45 21.34 3.13
C ASP A 50 -1.57 20.46 3.69
N GLN A 51 -1.39 19.14 3.69
CA GLN A 51 -2.36 18.15 4.17
C GLN A 51 -3.70 18.22 3.42
N SER A 52 -3.74 18.83 2.24
CA SER A 52 -4.92 18.81 1.38
C SER A 52 -5.13 17.42 0.80
N GLU A 53 -6.40 17.04 0.70
CA GLU A 53 -6.82 15.80 0.07
C GLU A 53 -6.79 15.96 -1.46
N VAL A 54 -6.36 14.91 -2.16
CA VAL A 54 -6.38 14.79 -3.62
C VAL A 54 -6.68 13.35 -3.99
N HIS A 55 -7.50 13.10 -5.02
CA HIS A 55 -7.71 11.75 -5.51
C HIS A 55 -6.59 11.31 -6.45
N LEU A 56 -6.21 10.03 -6.40
CA LEU A 56 -5.25 9.45 -7.35
C LEU A 56 -5.67 9.70 -8.80
N SER A 57 -6.98 9.64 -9.08
CA SER A 57 -7.50 9.86 -10.43
C SER A 57 -7.36 11.29 -10.95
N GLU A 58 -7.19 12.27 -10.07
CA GLU A 58 -6.83 13.64 -10.47
C GLU A 58 -5.38 13.68 -10.94
N ILE A 59 -4.48 12.97 -10.25
CA ILE A 59 -3.04 12.93 -10.57
C ILE A 59 -2.80 12.21 -11.90
N TRP A 60 -3.31 10.99 -12.10
CA TRP A 60 -2.99 10.24 -13.32
C TRP A 60 -3.59 10.85 -14.60
N LYS A 61 -4.59 11.73 -14.50
CA LYS A 61 -5.19 12.41 -15.66
C LYS A 61 -4.27 13.48 -16.21
N GLU A 62 -3.39 14.02 -15.37
CA GLU A 62 -2.45 15.08 -15.71
C GLU A 62 -1.13 14.55 -16.28
N HIS A 63 -0.92 13.21 -16.25
CA HIS A 63 0.35 12.59 -16.62
C HIS A 63 0.16 11.47 -17.64
N GLN A 64 1.12 11.35 -18.56
CA GLN A 64 1.11 10.25 -19.55
C GLN A 64 1.34 8.89 -18.89
N TYR A 65 2.12 8.86 -17.80
CA TYR A 65 2.43 7.68 -17.01
C TYR A 65 2.49 8.07 -15.54
N THR A 66 1.95 7.21 -14.67
CA THR A 66 2.00 7.36 -13.21
C THR A 66 2.54 6.09 -12.61
N VAL A 67 3.60 6.21 -11.81
CA VAL A 67 4.19 5.13 -11.02
C VAL A 67 3.83 5.39 -9.56
N ILE A 68 3.29 4.38 -8.89
CA ILE A 68 2.88 4.47 -7.49
C ILE A 68 3.83 3.60 -6.67
N GLU A 69 4.43 4.20 -5.66
CA GLU A 69 5.27 3.52 -4.67
C GLU A 69 4.59 3.62 -3.30
N PHE A 70 4.44 2.49 -2.63
CA PHE A 70 3.95 2.43 -1.26
C PHE A 70 5.13 2.20 -0.33
N GLY A 71 5.24 3.03 0.70
CA GLY A 71 6.28 2.93 1.72
C GLY A 71 5.80 3.53 3.03
N SER A 72 6.51 3.21 4.11
CA SER A 72 6.33 3.82 5.42
C SER A 72 7.53 4.72 5.74
N PHE A 73 7.28 5.77 6.52
CA PHE A 73 8.34 6.51 7.21
C PHE A 73 8.41 5.97 8.63
N THR A 74 9.59 5.53 9.05
CA THR A 74 9.87 5.12 10.45
C THR A 74 10.53 6.24 11.22
#